data_AF-A0A958QK26-F1
#
_entry.id   AF-A0A958QK26-F1
#
_cell.length_a   1.000
_cell.length_b   1.000
_cell.length_c   1.000
_cell.angle_alpha   90.00
_cell.angle_beta   90.00
_cell.angle_gamma   90.00
#
_symmetry.space_group_name_H-M   'P 1'
#
loop_
_entity.id
_entity.type
_entity.pdbx_description
1 polymer ?
#
loop_
_entity_poly.entity_id
_entity_poly.type
_entity_poly.pdbx_seq_one_letter_code
_entity_poly.pdbx_strand_id
1 'polypeptide(L)'
;MMHVNLKTILSVLLILLFSLVGSAQERLPGVFTYQGRAFQSDGTTPLTGTATFSVQIRSADGNCLIYEETHSGVDLTSSVGFFALNVGDGTASSGLGLSDAFSNLAANKATLSGTCGGVYSPLNQDSRVLRVTVDVGGGPISLDDQYIYTVPQALVADTLNGFKYDQFVQSLTTTQRDALTAMVNGTTIYNITTGRFDRYNGATWGEAFGATNIGAGAQIYSSKLAGNDWLQLRSIVGASGVTATQNASDITLSIDSTYTQRRVTGTCSAGNFITGVNSDGTVTCAADASGTGTVTSVTAGDTTVTIGGTAADPTVAVSEANLDLDAIGGILGYDQLANCGADQILQQNGSGTGWTCVAQVVDTDTTYSAGSGLDLTGTTFSIPADGVVNTMIADGAIDSLAQLAAMGCTGNQVLQRNAGNT
;
A
#
# COMPACT_ATOMS: atom_id res chain seq x y z
N MET A 1 48.36 -4.68 -72.46
CA MET A 1 47.62 -4.35 -71.22
C MET A 1 46.82 -5.59 -70.81
N MET A 2 47.40 -6.42 -69.94
CA MET A 2 46.79 -7.67 -69.50
C MET A 2 45.73 -7.34 -68.43
N HIS A 3 44.45 -7.52 -68.77
CA HIS A 3 43.33 -7.29 -67.85
C HIS A 3 43.27 -8.43 -66.83
N VAL A 4 43.84 -8.21 -65.64
CA VAL A 4 43.68 -9.14 -64.52
C VAL A 4 42.26 -8.98 -63.99
N ASN A 5 41.50 -10.07 -64.00
CA ASN A 5 40.09 -10.10 -63.62
C ASN A 5 39.96 -9.86 -62.11
N LEU A 6 39.09 -8.92 -61.72
CA LEU A 6 38.87 -8.51 -60.33
C LEU A 6 38.50 -9.69 -59.42
N LYS A 7 37.84 -10.72 -59.96
CA LYS A 7 37.54 -11.96 -59.24
C LYS A 7 38.80 -12.73 -58.86
N THR A 8 39.81 -12.78 -59.73
CA THR A 8 41.08 -13.47 -59.47
C THR A 8 41.91 -12.75 -58.42
N ILE A 9 41.88 -11.41 -58.41
CA ILE A 9 42.53 -10.60 -57.36
C ILE A 9 41.83 -10.84 -56.02
N LEU A 10 40.50 -10.87 -55.99
CA LEU A 10 39.75 -11.08 -54.74
C LEU A 10 39.92 -12.50 -54.20
N SER A 11 39.99 -13.52 -55.06
CA SER A 11 40.27 -14.91 -54.65
C SER A 11 41.69 -15.10 -54.13
N VAL A 12 42.70 -14.47 -54.75
CA VAL A 12 44.09 -14.52 -54.27
C VAL A 12 44.23 -13.76 -52.94
N LEU A 13 43.54 -12.63 -52.78
CA LEU A 13 43.54 -11.85 -51.53
C LEU A 13 42.83 -12.60 -50.38
N LEU A 14 41.76 -13.34 -50.68
CA LEU A 14 41.02 -14.15 -49.70
C LEU A 14 41.82 -15.39 -49.24
N ILE A 15 42.61 -15.99 -50.14
CA ILE A 15 43.52 -17.11 -49.83
C ILE A 15 44.75 -16.62 -49.03
N LEU A 16 45.25 -15.40 -49.31
CA LEU A 16 46.31 -14.78 -48.51
C LEU A 16 45.84 -14.38 -47.12
N LEU A 17 44.58 -13.94 -46.96
CA LEU A 17 44.02 -13.60 -45.63
C LEU A 17 43.78 -14.82 -44.73
N PHE A 18 43.46 -15.99 -45.30
CA PHE A 18 43.25 -17.23 -44.54
C PHE A 18 44.53 -17.94 -44.11
N SER A 19 45.69 -17.57 -44.67
CA SER A 19 47.00 -18.15 -44.32
C SER A 19 47.74 -17.38 -43.21
N LEU A 20 47.15 -16.30 -42.68
CA LEU A 20 47.68 -15.47 -41.60
C LEU A 20 47.05 -15.72 -40.22
N VAL A 21 46.19 -16.73 -40.07
CA VAL A 21 45.93 -17.34 -38.76
C VAL A 21 47.11 -18.23 -38.39
N GLY A 22 48.24 -17.60 -38.08
CA GLY A 22 49.23 -18.20 -37.21
C GLY A 22 48.54 -18.36 -35.86
N SER A 23 48.30 -19.61 -35.46
CA SER A 23 48.01 -19.95 -34.07
C SER A 23 49.20 -19.47 -33.23
N ALA A 24 49.09 -18.27 -32.65
CA ALA A 24 49.87 -17.92 -31.49
C ALA A 24 49.38 -18.82 -30.36
N GLN A 25 49.93 -20.03 -30.28
CA GLN A 25 49.86 -20.81 -29.07
C GLN A 25 50.64 -20.01 -28.03
N GLU A 26 49.93 -19.43 -27.07
CA GLU A 26 50.55 -18.84 -25.88
C GLU A 26 51.30 -19.96 -25.15
N ARG A 27 52.57 -20.16 -25.50
CA ARG A 27 53.48 -20.95 -24.68
C ARG A 27 53.86 -20.05 -23.51
N LEU A 28 53.34 -20.39 -22.33
CA LEU A 28 53.99 -20.12 -21.04
C LEU A 28 55.51 -20.39 -21.18
N PRO A 29 56.39 -19.75 -20.39
CA PRO A 29 57.83 -20.00 -20.44
C PRO A 29 58.09 -21.51 -20.23
N GLY A 30 58.23 -22.24 -21.33
CA GLY A 30 58.36 -23.69 -21.37
C GLY A 30 59.80 -24.12 -21.46
N VAL A 31 60.71 -23.25 -21.02
CA VAL A 31 62.16 -23.38 -21.14
C VAL A 31 62.81 -22.96 -19.82
N PHE A 32 63.80 -23.71 -19.35
CA PHE A 32 64.67 -23.28 -18.25
C PHE A 32 66.12 -23.62 -18.54
N THR A 33 67.05 -22.85 -17.98
CA THR A 33 68.48 -23.09 -18.18
C THR A 33 69.02 -24.11 -17.17
N TYR A 34 69.55 -25.22 -17.66
CA TYR A 34 70.31 -26.21 -16.90
C TYR A 34 71.80 -26.03 -17.18
N GLN A 35 72.57 -25.69 -16.14
CA GLN A 35 74.00 -25.41 -16.26
C GLN A 35 74.80 -26.32 -15.34
N GLY A 36 76.00 -26.66 -15.77
CA GLY A 36 76.87 -27.53 -15.00
C GLY A 36 78.25 -27.66 -15.62
N ARG A 37 79.02 -28.58 -15.05
CA ARG A 37 80.32 -28.99 -15.57
C ARG A 37 80.37 -30.50 -15.64
N ALA A 38 80.63 -31.06 -16.82
CA ALA A 38 80.69 -32.50 -17.01
C ALA A 38 82.14 -33.01 -16.91
N PHE A 39 82.30 -34.14 -16.23
CA PHE A 39 83.57 -34.84 -16.05
C PHE A 39 83.51 -36.23 -16.71
N GLN A 40 84.68 -36.82 -16.98
CA GLN A 40 84.81 -38.22 -17.31
C GLN A 40 84.35 -39.10 -16.15
N SER A 41 84.26 -40.41 -16.38
CA SER A 41 83.89 -41.39 -15.34
C SER A 41 84.85 -41.43 -14.15
N ASP A 42 86.01 -40.78 -14.24
CA ASP A 42 86.95 -40.58 -13.13
C ASP A 42 86.52 -39.48 -12.13
N GLY A 43 85.48 -38.71 -12.45
CA GLY A 43 84.93 -37.63 -11.61
C GLY A 43 85.82 -36.40 -11.46
N THR A 44 86.96 -36.32 -12.15
CA THR A 44 87.96 -35.26 -11.96
C THR A 44 88.46 -34.63 -13.26
N THR A 45 88.51 -35.39 -14.37
CA THR A 45 88.92 -34.89 -15.68
C THR A 45 87.72 -34.31 -16.43
N PRO A 46 87.72 -33.02 -16.80
CA PRO A 46 86.60 -32.43 -17.54
C PRO A 46 86.40 -33.06 -18.93
N LEU A 47 85.15 -33.17 -19.38
CA LEU A 47 84.85 -33.58 -20.75
C LEU A 47 85.24 -32.48 -21.76
N THR A 48 85.76 -32.89 -22.91
CA THR A 48 86.16 -32.01 -24.02
C THR A 48 85.69 -32.60 -25.35
N GLY A 49 85.38 -31.74 -26.33
CA GLY A 49 84.88 -32.15 -27.65
C GLY A 49 83.39 -31.85 -27.82
N THR A 50 82.80 -32.32 -28.91
CA THR A 50 81.38 -32.15 -29.21
C THR A 50 80.55 -33.21 -28.51
N ALA A 51 79.62 -32.78 -27.66
CA ALA A 51 78.76 -33.63 -26.86
C ALA A 51 77.31 -33.63 -27.36
N THR A 52 76.63 -34.75 -27.10
CA THR A 52 75.17 -34.84 -27.14
C THR A 52 74.65 -35.05 -25.73
N PHE A 53 73.75 -34.18 -25.27
CA PHE A 53 73.07 -34.31 -24.00
C PHE A 53 71.67 -34.89 -24.22
N SER A 54 71.29 -35.91 -23.44
CA SER A 54 69.90 -36.33 -23.28
C SER A 54 69.40 -35.87 -21.91
N VAL A 55 68.31 -35.12 -21.91
CA VAL A 55 67.67 -34.58 -20.71
C VAL A 55 66.37 -35.32 -20.51
N GLN A 56 66.22 -35.96 -19.36
CA GLN A 56 65.06 -36.78 -19.02
C GLN A 56 64.36 -36.26 -17.77
N ILE A 57 63.04 -36.14 -17.84
CA ILE A 57 62.19 -35.90 -16.68
C ILE A 57 61.48 -37.20 -16.33
N ARG A 58 61.68 -37.65 -15.10
CA ARG A 58 61.16 -38.90 -14.57
C ARG A 58 60.24 -38.69 -13.37
N SER A 59 59.44 -39.69 -13.04
CA SER A 59 58.62 -39.74 -11.83
C SER A 59 59.48 -39.58 -10.56
N ALA A 60 58.84 -39.32 -9.41
CA ALA A 60 59.51 -39.08 -8.14
C ALA A 60 60.44 -40.23 -7.69
N ASP A 61 60.14 -41.47 -8.10
CA ASP A 61 60.93 -42.68 -7.86
C ASP A 61 61.98 -42.97 -8.95
N GLY A 62 62.06 -42.13 -9.99
CA GLY A 62 62.99 -42.27 -11.12
C GLY A 62 62.60 -43.32 -12.17
N ASN A 63 61.52 -44.07 -11.96
CA ASN A 63 61.21 -45.26 -12.76
C ASN A 63 60.49 -44.93 -14.08
N CYS A 64 59.56 -43.97 -14.08
CA CYS A 64 58.77 -43.60 -15.26
C CYS A 64 59.45 -42.49 -16.03
N LEU A 65 59.78 -42.70 -17.31
CA LEU A 65 60.22 -41.62 -18.19
C LEU A 65 58.99 -40.87 -18.72
N ILE A 66 58.87 -39.59 -18.37
CA ILE A 66 57.72 -38.75 -18.71
C ILE A 66 58.05 -37.85 -19.91
N TYR A 67 59.26 -37.29 -19.93
CA TYR A 67 59.74 -36.43 -20.99
C TYR A 67 61.21 -36.69 -21.25
N GLU A 68 61.61 -36.59 -22.52
CA GLU A 68 62.99 -36.66 -22.95
C GLU A 68 63.21 -35.68 -24.09
N GLU A 69 64.31 -34.95 -24.06
CA GLU A 69 64.80 -34.17 -25.19
C GLU A 69 66.31 -34.32 -25.36
N THR A 70 66.78 -34.04 -26.57
CA THR A 70 68.19 -34.14 -26.91
C THR A 70 68.75 -32.81 -27.41
N HIS A 71 69.96 -32.49 -26.94
CA HIS A 71 70.78 -31.37 -27.42
C HIS A 71 72.05 -31.93 -28.03
N SER A 72 72.10 -31.99 -29.35
CA SER A 72 73.29 -32.43 -30.09
C SER A 72 74.18 -31.25 -30.48
N GLY A 73 75.47 -31.50 -30.66
CA GLY A 73 76.40 -30.48 -31.17
C GLY A 73 76.91 -29.49 -30.12
N VAL A 74 76.83 -29.81 -28.82
CA VAL A 74 77.30 -28.92 -27.75
C VAL A 74 78.82 -28.99 -27.65
N ASP A 75 79.52 -27.90 -27.97
CA ASP A 75 80.99 -27.84 -27.92
C ASP A 75 81.51 -27.58 -26.49
N LEU A 76 82.23 -28.56 -25.94
CA LEU A 76 82.87 -28.49 -24.61
C LEU A 76 84.38 -28.24 -24.67
N THR A 77 84.95 -28.09 -25.87
CA THR A 77 86.41 -28.09 -26.10
C THR A 77 87.09 -26.87 -25.48
N SER A 78 86.47 -25.69 -25.61
CA SER A 78 86.97 -24.43 -25.03
C SER A 78 86.40 -24.14 -23.64
N SER A 79 85.33 -24.82 -23.24
CA SER A 79 84.63 -24.57 -21.98
C SER A 79 85.13 -25.42 -20.81
N VAL A 80 86.11 -26.31 -21.03
CA VAL A 80 86.67 -27.19 -19.98
C VAL A 80 85.56 -27.95 -19.23
N GLY A 81 84.60 -28.47 -20.00
CA GLY A 81 83.44 -29.24 -19.50
C GLY A 81 82.24 -28.41 -19.05
N PHE A 82 82.31 -27.06 -19.02
CA PHE A 82 81.16 -26.22 -18.69
C PHE A 82 80.11 -26.23 -19.80
N PHE A 83 78.84 -26.29 -19.43
CA PHE A 83 77.71 -26.23 -20.36
C PHE A 83 76.55 -25.44 -19.76
N ALA A 84 75.72 -24.89 -20.64
CA ALA A 84 74.41 -24.31 -20.32
C ALA A 84 73.42 -24.76 -21.41
N LEU A 85 72.40 -25.49 -21.01
CA LEU A 85 71.36 -26.01 -21.89
C LEU A 85 70.06 -25.30 -21.57
N ASN A 86 69.35 -24.84 -22.59
CA ASN A 86 67.96 -24.39 -22.43
C ASN A 86 67.04 -25.60 -22.59
N VAL A 87 66.70 -26.23 -21.48
CA VAL A 87 65.80 -27.38 -21.42
C VAL A 87 64.42 -26.92 -21.88
N GLY A 88 63.87 -27.50 -22.95
CA GLY A 88 62.64 -27.09 -23.65
C GLY A 88 62.87 -26.59 -25.09
N ASP A 89 64.12 -26.23 -25.44
CA ASP A 89 64.54 -25.87 -26.81
C ASP A 89 65.21 -27.05 -27.55
N GLY A 90 65.36 -28.20 -26.88
CA GLY A 90 65.95 -29.40 -27.46
C GLY A 90 65.02 -30.12 -28.44
N THR A 91 65.54 -31.17 -29.07
CA THR A 91 64.71 -32.06 -29.90
C THR A 91 64.01 -33.08 -29.00
N ALA A 92 62.75 -32.82 -28.67
CA ALA A 92 61.92 -33.67 -27.83
C ALA A 92 61.60 -35.03 -28.48
N SER A 93 61.69 -36.10 -27.70
CA SER A 93 61.38 -37.49 -28.07
C SER A 93 59.87 -37.80 -27.95
N SER A 94 59.12 -37.05 -27.11
CA SER A 94 57.65 -37.12 -26.99
C SER A 94 56.96 -35.87 -27.52
N GLY A 95 55.67 -36.02 -27.89
CA GLY A 95 54.77 -34.89 -28.14
C GLY A 95 54.22 -34.21 -26.88
N LEU A 96 54.68 -34.60 -25.68
CA LEU A 96 54.31 -33.93 -24.43
C LEU A 96 55.17 -32.68 -24.24
N GLY A 97 54.54 -31.56 -23.87
CA GLY A 97 55.27 -30.34 -23.54
C GLY A 97 56.02 -30.45 -22.21
N LEU A 98 57.13 -29.72 -22.07
CA LEU A 98 57.92 -29.67 -20.83
C LEU A 98 57.06 -29.25 -19.62
N SER A 99 56.14 -28.30 -19.80
CA SER A 99 55.18 -27.85 -18.78
C SER A 99 54.28 -28.99 -18.30
N ASP A 100 53.82 -29.85 -19.22
CA ASP A 100 52.97 -30.99 -18.89
C ASP A 100 53.77 -32.07 -18.14
N ALA A 101 55.06 -32.21 -18.41
CA ALA A 101 55.94 -33.13 -17.69
C ALA A 101 56.07 -32.76 -16.21
N PHE A 102 56.18 -31.46 -15.91
CA PHE A 102 56.29 -30.94 -14.54
C PHE A 102 54.95 -30.79 -13.80
N SER A 103 53.83 -30.60 -14.50
CA SER A 103 52.52 -30.43 -13.88
C SER A 103 52.06 -31.70 -13.12
N ASN A 104 51.47 -31.56 -11.94
CA ASN A 104 50.79 -32.66 -11.23
C ASN A 104 49.27 -32.70 -11.48
N LEU A 105 48.74 -31.83 -12.35
CA LEU A 105 47.29 -31.65 -12.53
C LEU A 105 46.63 -32.77 -13.36
N ALA A 106 47.33 -33.30 -14.36
CA ALA A 106 46.80 -34.37 -15.19
C ALA A 106 46.81 -35.70 -14.43
N ALA A 107 45.64 -36.31 -14.28
CA ALA A 107 45.47 -37.59 -13.57
C ALA A 107 46.28 -38.74 -14.21
N ASN A 108 46.58 -38.66 -15.51
CA ASN A 108 47.31 -39.67 -16.27
C ASN A 108 48.24 -38.97 -17.29
N LYS A 109 49.54 -39.25 -17.21
CA LYS A 109 50.55 -38.82 -18.20
C LYS A 109 51.00 -40.01 -19.01
N ALA A 110 51.00 -39.88 -20.33
CA ALA A 110 51.63 -40.89 -21.19
C ALA A 110 53.14 -40.95 -20.87
N THR A 111 53.69 -42.15 -20.67
CA THR A 111 55.12 -42.32 -20.41
C THR A 111 55.85 -42.77 -21.69
N LEU A 112 57.06 -42.25 -21.89
CA LEU A 112 57.96 -42.61 -22.99
C LEU A 112 58.61 -44.00 -22.79
N SER A 113 58.71 -44.45 -21.53
CA SER A 113 59.18 -45.79 -21.19
C SER A 113 58.02 -46.68 -20.74
N GLY A 114 58.05 -47.95 -21.16
CA GLY A 114 57.09 -48.99 -20.74
C GLY A 114 57.22 -49.45 -19.29
N THR A 115 58.22 -48.97 -18.53
CA THR A 115 58.45 -49.35 -17.12
C THR A 115 57.23 -49.07 -16.21
N CYS A 116 56.36 -48.15 -16.61
CA CYS A 116 55.16 -47.77 -15.86
C CYS A 116 53.85 -48.09 -16.60
N GLY A 117 53.84 -49.12 -17.46
CA GLY A 117 52.60 -49.55 -18.13
C GLY A 117 52.01 -48.51 -19.09
N GLY A 118 52.80 -47.53 -19.53
CA GLY A 118 52.41 -46.48 -20.48
C GLY A 118 51.73 -45.26 -19.86
N VAL A 119 51.42 -45.27 -18.55
CA VAL A 119 50.75 -44.16 -17.86
C VAL A 119 51.36 -43.92 -16.48
N TYR A 120 51.63 -42.67 -16.15
CA TYR A 120 52.01 -42.21 -14.82
C TYR A 120 50.95 -41.27 -14.25
N SER A 121 50.44 -41.56 -13.05
CA SER A 121 49.43 -40.76 -12.35
C SER A 121 50.07 -40.02 -11.16
N PRO A 122 50.44 -38.73 -11.31
CA PRO A 122 51.11 -37.99 -10.24
C PRO A 122 50.17 -37.68 -9.06
N LEU A 123 50.70 -37.68 -7.83
CA LEU A 123 50.04 -37.06 -6.67
C LEU A 123 50.33 -35.54 -6.63
N ASN A 124 49.50 -34.78 -5.92
CA ASN A 124 49.56 -33.30 -5.89
C ASN A 124 50.94 -32.73 -5.52
N GLN A 125 51.75 -33.46 -4.76
CA GLN A 125 53.08 -33.03 -4.28
C GLN A 125 54.23 -33.88 -4.81
N ASP A 126 53.99 -34.72 -5.81
CA ASP A 126 55.05 -35.55 -6.39
C ASP A 126 56.14 -34.67 -6.99
N SER A 127 57.39 -34.96 -6.64
CA SER A 127 58.57 -34.38 -7.26
C SER A 127 58.83 -35.00 -8.64
N ARG A 128 59.81 -34.45 -9.34
CA ARG A 128 60.37 -35.01 -10.58
C ARG A 128 61.86 -35.21 -10.44
N VAL A 129 62.36 -36.24 -11.11
CA VAL A 129 63.80 -36.48 -11.22
C VAL A 129 64.25 -35.99 -12.59
N LEU A 130 65.12 -34.98 -12.60
CA LEU A 130 65.88 -34.56 -13.76
C LEU A 130 67.13 -35.41 -13.84
N ARG A 131 67.21 -36.25 -14.88
CA ARG A 131 68.39 -37.05 -15.20
C ARG A 131 68.97 -36.55 -16.51
N VAL A 132 70.27 -36.27 -16.51
CA VAL A 132 70.98 -35.81 -17.70
C VAL A 132 72.11 -36.78 -18.01
N THR A 133 72.16 -37.26 -19.24
CA THR A 133 73.28 -38.04 -19.75
C THR A 133 74.02 -37.24 -20.82
N VAL A 134 75.33 -37.41 -20.88
CA VAL A 134 76.21 -36.74 -21.85
C VAL A 134 77.04 -37.78 -22.59
N ASP A 135 77.13 -37.68 -23.91
CA ASP A 135 77.95 -38.55 -24.75
C ASP A 135 78.83 -37.72 -25.69
N VAL A 136 80.14 -37.97 -25.66
CA VAL A 136 81.17 -37.36 -26.52
C VAL A 136 81.74 -38.34 -27.55
N GLY A 137 81.03 -39.45 -27.83
CA GLY A 137 81.45 -40.51 -28.74
C GLY A 137 82.08 -41.73 -28.06
N GLY A 138 82.06 -41.77 -26.72
CA GLY A 138 82.59 -42.87 -25.89
C GLY A 138 81.50 -43.67 -25.16
N GLY A 139 80.23 -43.32 -25.36
CA GLY A 139 79.08 -43.86 -24.65
C GLY A 139 78.52 -42.87 -23.61
N PRO A 140 77.27 -43.06 -23.18
CA PRO A 140 76.58 -42.13 -22.30
C PRO A 140 77.14 -42.17 -20.88
N ILE A 141 77.52 -41.01 -20.36
CA ILE A 141 77.89 -40.76 -18.97
C ILE A 141 76.68 -40.11 -18.28
N SER A 142 76.18 -40.72 -17.21
CA SER A 142 75.10 -40.10 -16.41
C SER A 142 75.69 -39.08 -15.45
N LEU A 143 75.08 -37.90 -15.41
CA LEU A 143 75.26 -36.96 -14.32
C LEU A 143 74.40 -37.39 -13.13
N ASP A 144 74.67 -36.82 -11.96
CA ASP A 144 73.87 -37.05 -10.75
C ASP A 144 72.42 -36.58 -10.93
N ASP A 145 71.50 -37.38 -10.42
CA ASP A 145 70.07 -37.08 -10.46
C ASP A 145 69.75 -35.83 -9.63
N GLN A 146 68.91 -34.96 -10.18
CA GLN A 146 68.44 -33.77 -9.49
C GLN A 146 66.94 -33.86 -9.23
N TYR A 147 66.55 -33.62 -7.99
CA TYR A 147 65.15 -33.60 -7.58
C TYR A 147 64.57 -32.21 -7.76
N ILE A 148 63.56 -32.10 -8.62
CA ILE A 148 62.80 -30.88 -8.83
C ILE A 148 61.47 -31.03 -8.08
N TYR A 149 61.31 -30.22 -7.05
CA TYR A 149 60.04 -30.11 -6.32
C TYR A 149 59.14 -29.10 -7.01
N THR A 150 57.86 -29.43 -7.11
CA THR A 150 56.88 -28.47 -7.61
C THR A 150 56.80 -27.28 -6.66
N VAL A 151 56.90 -26.06 -7.19
CA VAL A 151 56.69 -24.85 -6.40
C VAL A 151 55.17 -24.68 -6.25
N PRO A 152 54.61 -24.63 -5.03
CA PRO A 152 53.15 -24.51 -4.82
C PRO A 152 52.51 -23.28 -5.47
N GLN A 153 53.32 -22.31 -5.90
CA GLN A 153 52.88 -21.01 -6.40
C GLN A 153 52.74 -20.96 -7.94
N ALA A 154 53.26 -21.93 -8.70
CA ALA A 154 53.24 -21.87 -10.16
C ALA A 154 51.93 -22.38 -10.80
N LEU A 155 51.04 -23.02 -10.03
CA LEU A 155 49.74 -23.53 -10.52
C LEU A 155 48.57 -22.55 -10.32
N VAL A 156 48.81 -21.37 -9.73
CA VAL A 156 47.76 -20.36 -9.51
C VAL A 156 47.47 -19.55 -10.78
N ALA A 157 48.31 -19.65 -11.82
CA ALA A 157 48.15 -18.85 -13.04
C ALA A 157 47.13 -19.43 -14.04
N ASP A 158 46.68 -20.69 -13.90
CA ASP A 158 45.74 -21.33 -14.85
C ASP A 158 44.41 -21.79 -14.20
N THR A 159 44.39 -21.91 -12.87
CA THR A 159 43.15 -22.15 -12.12
C THR A 159 43.16 -21.36 -10.82
N LEU A 160 42.06 -20.67 -10.51
CA LEU A 160 41.85 -20.06 -9.19
C LEU A 160 41.04 -21.06 -8.35
N ASN A 161 41.67 -21.69 -7.35
CA ASN A 161 41.08 -22.75 -6.53
C ASN A 161 40.54 -23.96 -7.32
N GLY A 162 41.19 -24.35 -8.42
CA GLY A 162 40.78 -25.52 -9.23
C GLY A 162 39.63 -25.25 -10.20
N PHE A 163 39.18 -24.00 -10.30
CA PHE A 163 38.25 -23.57 -11.35
C PHE A 163 39.02 -23.10 -12.58
N LYS A 164 38.66 -23.61 -13.76
CA LYS A 164 39.19 -23.20 -15.06
C LYS A 164 38.49 -21.93 -15.58
N TYR A 165 39.08 -21.26 -16.58
CA TYR A 165 38.52 -20.03 -17.17
C TYR A 165 37.07 -20.17 -17.69
N ASP A 166 36.68 -21.37 -18.13
CA ASP A 166 35.33 -21.71 -18.60
C ASP A 166 34.30 -21.84 -17.46
N GLN A 167 34.77 -21.92 -16.20
CA GLN A 167 33.95 -21.94 -15.01
C GLN A 167 33.77 -20.55 -14.38
N PHE A 168 34.46 -19.53 -14.90
CA PHE A 168 34.23 -18.15 -14.50
C PHE A 168 33.17 -17.50 -15.39
N VAL A 169 32.34 -16.66 -14.78
CA VAL A 169 31.39 -15.85 -15.53
C VAL A 169 32.16 -14.75 -16.26
N GLN A 170 32.19 -14.82 -17.59
CA GLN A 170 32.83 -13.81 -18.42
C GLN A 170 32.07 -12.48 -18.34
N SER A 171 32.79 -11.36 -18.42
CA SER A 171 32.22 -10.02 -18.49
C SER A 171 32.43 -9.45 -19.89
N LEU A 172 31.35 -9.25 -20.65
CA LEU A 172 31.39 -8.84 -22.06
C LEU A 172 30.40 -7.70 -22.34
N THR A 173 30.64 -6.90 -23.36
CA THR A 173 29.60 -6.01 -23.92
C THR A 173 28.53 -6.82 -24.66
N THR A 174 27.34 -6.24 -24.88
CA THR A 174 26.28 -6.86 -25.71
C THR A 174 26.82 -7.32 -27.06
N THR A 175 27.61 -6.49 -27.74
CA THR A 175 28.19 -6.81 -29.06
C THR A 175 29.18 -7.97 -29.00
N GLN A 176 30.04 -8.02 -27.98
CA GLN A 176 31.00 -9.12 -27.81
C GLN A 176 30.29 -10.44 -27.48
N ARG A 177 29.28 -10.39 -26.62
CA ARG A 177 28.42 -11.55 -26.28
C ARG A 177 27.70 -12.08 -27.52
N ASP A 178 27.14 -11.22 -28.34
CA ASP A 178 26.40 -11.61 -29.55
C ASP A 178 27.31 -12.15 -30.67
N ALA A 179 28.60 -11.81 -30.63
CA ALA A 179 29.61 -12.37 -31.52
C ALA A 179 30.08 -13.78 -31.10
N LEU A 180 29.69 -14.28 -29.92
CA LEU A 180 30.05 -15.63 -29.48
C LEU A 180 29.31 -16.68 -30.30
N THR A 181 30.07 -17.60 -30.88
CA THR A 181 29.55 -18.74 -31.63
C THR A 181 29.75 -20.05 -30.84
N ALA A 182 28.89 -21.05 -31.06
CA ALA A 182 28.95 -22.37 -30.41
C ALA A 182 28.71 -22.38 -28.88
N MET A 183 27.83 -21.51 -28.41
CA MET A 183 27.36 -21.44 -27.02
C MET A 183 26.56 -22.69 -26.61
N VAL A 184 26.82 -23.24 -25.43
CA VAL A 184 26.03 -24.34 -24.86
C VAL A 184 24.79 -23.77 -24.16
N ASN A 185 23.66 -24.47 -24.25
CA ASN A 185 22.47 -24.09 -23.48
C ASN A 185 22.81 -24.02 -21.98
N GLY A 186 22.56 -22.87 -21.38
CA GLY A 186 22.81 -22.59 -19.99
C GLY A 186 24.10 -21.86 -19.67
N THR A 187 24.90 -21.45 -20.67
CA THR A 187 26.01 -20.53 -20.42
C THR A 187 25.49 -19.19 -19.89
N THR A 188 26.13 -18.69 -18.83
CA THR A 188 25.81 -17.39 -18.20
C THR A 188 26.98 -16.43 -18.38
N ILE A 189 26.70 -15.19 -18.75
CA ILE A 189 27.68 -14.11 -18.96
C ILE A 189 27.17 -12.85 -18.27
N TYR A 190 28.07 -12.04 -17.71
CA TYR A 190 27.74 -10.70 -17.24
C TYR A 190 27.88 -9.71 -18.39
N ASN A 191 26.77 -9.12 -18.81
CA ASN A 191 26.75 -8.11 -19.85
C ASN A 191 26.97 -6.72 -19.25
N ILE A 192 28.15 -6.16 -19.52
CA ILE A 192 28.55 -4.85 -18.97
C ILE A 192 27.84 -3.68 -19.65
N THR A 193 27.25 -3.88 -20.84
CA THR A 193 26.47 -2.85 -21.51
C THR A 193 25.10 -2.69 -20.88
N THR A 194 24.47 -3.80 -20.46
CA THR A 194 23.14 -3.78 -19.80
C THR A 194 23.23 -3.81 -18.28
N GLY A 195 24.41 -4.12 -17.73
CA GLY A 195 24.64 -4.27 -16.29
C GLY A 195 23.98 -5.50 -15.68
N ARG A 196 23.71 -6.55 -16.47
CA ARG A 196 22.91 -7.73 -16.07
C ARG A 196 23.60 -9.03 -16.42
N PHE A 197 23.18 -10.13 -15.78
CA PHE A 197 23.55 -11.46 -16.22
C PHE A 197 22.61 -11.93 -17.33
N ASP A 198 23.17 -12.37 -18.44
CA ASP A 198 22.47 -12.99 -19.56
C ASP A 198 22.77 -14.49 -19.59
N ARG A 199 21.77 -15.29 -19.97
CA ARG A 199 21.86 -16.73 -20.14
C ARG A 199 21.48 -17.11 -21.56
N TYR A 200 22.28 -17.97 -22.17
CA TYR A 200 21.99 -18.52 -23.49
C TYR A 200 21.04 -19.72 -23.34
N ASN A 201 19.90 -19.72 -24.04
CA ASN A 201 18.88 -20.78 -23.93
C ASN A 201 19.01 -21.89 -24.99
N GLY A 202 20.09 -21.89 -25.77
CA GLY A 202 20.29 -22.78 -26.91
C GLY A 202 20.04 -22.13 -28.28
N ALA A 203 19.37 -20.97 -28.33
CA ALA A 203 19.10 -20.22 -29.55
C ALA A 203 19.39 -18.72 -29.44
N THR A 204 19.03 -18.10 -28.31
CA THR A 204 19.17 -16.66 -28.07
C THR A 204 19.69 -16.36 -26.68
N TRP A 205 20.21 -15.14 -26.52
CA TRP A 205 20.53 -14.55 -25.22
C TRP A 205 19.29 -13.93 -24.59
N GLY A 206 19.03 -14.26 -23.34
CA GLY A 206 17.98 -13.64 -22.52
C GLY A 206 18.48 -13.39 -21.10
N GLU A 207 17.70 -12.69 -20.28
CA GLU A 207 18.10 -12.38 -18.90
C GLU A 207 18.20 -13.66 -18.05
N ALA A 208 19.31 -13.84 -17.33
CA ALA A 208 19.53 -15.02 -16.49
C ALA A 208 18.64 -15.05 -15.24
N PHE A 209 18.22 -13.87 -14.75
CA PHE A 209 17.42 -13.70 -13.53
C PHE A 209 16.24 -12.75 -13.72
N GLY A 210 15.85 -12.48 -14.96
CA GLY A 210 14.68 -11.66 -15.28
C GLY A 210 13.40 -12.45 -15.07
N ALA A 211 12.66 -12.15 -14.02
CA ALA A 211 11.27 -12.59 -13.94
C ALA A 211 10.49 -11.79 -14.98
N THR A 212 10.13 -12.44 -16.09
CA THR A 212 9.57 -11.82 -17.31
C THR A 212 8.31 -10.98 -17.07
N ASN A 213 7.63 -11.08 -15.91
CA ASN A 213 6.37 -10.37 -15.64
C ASN A 213 6.19 -10.01 -14.16
N ILE A 214 7.10 -9.25 -13.57
CA ILE A 214 6.87 -8.69 -12.23
C ILE A 214 6.78 -7.18 -12.36
N GLY A 215 5.54 -6.68 -12.32
CA GLY A 215 5.26 -5.25 -12.39
C GLY A 215 6.04 -4.47 -11.32
N ALA A 216 6.34 -3.20 -11.62
CA ALA A 216 7.07 -2.32 -10.71
C ALA A 216 6.44 -2.33 -9.31
N GLY A 217 7.19 -2.83 -8.32
CA GLY A 217 6.77 -2.88 -6.91
C GLY A 217 6.40 -4.27 -6.38
N ALA A 218 6.33 -5.32 -7.20
CA ALA A 218 6.11 -6.68 -6.71
C ALA A 218 7.44 -7.33 -6.26
N GLN A 219 7.52 -7.75 -4.99
CA GLN A 219 8.64 -8.51 -4.42
C GLN A 219 8.23 -9.98 -4.28
N ILE A 220 8.98 -10.91 -4.89
CA ILE A 220 8.84 -12.34 -4.58
C ILE A 220 9.68 -12.64 -3.34
N TYR A 221 9.01 -12.95 -2.22
CA TYR A 221 9.65 -13.58 -1.08
C TYR A 221 9.91 -15.06 -1.42
N SER A 222 11.08 -15.39 -1.96
CA SER A 222 11.48 -16.77 -2.19
C SER A 222 12.00 -17.41 -0.90
N SER A 223 11.12 -17.66 0.07
CA SER A 223 11.49 -18.54 1.19
C SER A 223 11.41 -20.00 0.73
N LYS A 224 12.54 -20.50 0.23
CA LYS A 224 12.92 -21.93 0.19
C LYS A 224 12.21 -22.78 -0.89
N LEU A 225 12.61 -22.61 -2.15
CA LEU A 225 12.48 -23.66 -3.17
C LEU A 225 13.85 -24.31 -3.35
N ALA A 226 13.96 -25.58 -2.98
CA ALA A 226 15.11 -26.41 -3.30
C ALA A 226 14.79 -27.18 -4.59
N GLY A 227 15.63 -27.05 -5.62
CA GLY A 227 15.49 -27.79 -6.88
C GLY A 227 14.70 -27.07 -7.98
N ASN A 228 14.45 -27.80 -9.07
CA ASN A 228 13.87 -27.34 -10.35
C ASN A 228 12.36 -26.99 -10.27
N ASP A 229 11.85 -26.64 -9.09
CA ASP A 229 10.46 -26.26 -8.89
C ASP A 229 10.33 -24.75 -9.14
N TRP A 230 9.61 -24.38 -10.20
CA TRP A 230 9.02 -23.05 -10.31
C TRP A 230 8.12 -22.79 -9.10
N LEU A 231 7.84 -21.52 -8.78
CA LEU A 231 6.86 -21.16 -7.75
C LEU A 231 5.47 -21.70 -8.14
N GLN A 232 5.19 -22.94 -7.75
CA GLN A 232 3.90 -23.58 -7.96
C GLN A 232 3.00 -23.16 -6.79
N LEU A 233 2.03 -22.29 -7.05
CA LEU A 233 0.89 -22.08 -6.16
C LEU A 233 0.08 -23.38 -6.19
N ARG A 234 0.50 -24.34 -5.36
CA ARG A 234 0.10 -25.76 -5.43
C ARG A 234 -1.40 -25.99 -5.23
N SER A 235 -2.11 -25.02 -4.65
CA SER A 235 -3.57 -24.98 -4.60
C SER A 235 -4.04 -23.59 -4.24
N ILE A 236 -4.81 -22.93 -5.11
CA ILE A 236 -5.67 -21.81 -4.71
C ILE A 236 -7.11 -22.32 -4.71
N VAL A 237 -7.64 -22.51 -3.51
CA VAL A 237 -9.04 -22.89 -3.30
C VAL A 237 -9.83 -21.62 -3.03
N GLY A 238 -10.80 -21.32 -3.88
CA GLY A 238 -11.74 -20.23 -3.63
C GLY A 238 -12.56 -20.50 -2.36
N ALA A 239 -12.51 -19.60 -1.39
CA ALA A 239 -13.45 -19.59 -0.27
C ALA A 239 -14.78 -18.93 -0.70
N SER A 240 -15.83 -19.04 0.10
CA SER A 240 -17.10 -18.35 -0.16
C SER A 240 -16.86 -16.85 -0.43
N GLY A 241 -17.28 -16.37 -1.60
CA GLY A 241 -17.06 -14.99 -2.05
C GLY A 241 -15.90 -14.76 -3.01
N VAL A 242 -15.05 -15.76 -3.25
CA VAL A 242 -13.94 -15.68 -4.20
C VAL A 242 -13.95 -16.92 -5.10
N THR A 243 -14.06 -16.70 -6.41
CA THR A 243 -13.85 -17.73 -7.42
C THR A 243 -12.39 -17.71 -7.87
N ALA A 244 -11.77 -18.88 -7.88
CA ALA A 244 -10.42 -19.08 -8.43
C ALA A 244 -10.52 -20.03 -9.63
N THR A 245 -10.21 -19.54 -10.82
CA THR A 245 -10.15 -20.36 -12.03
C THR A 245 -8.70 -20.56 -12.41
N GLN A 246 -8.28 -21.82 -12.50
CA GLN A 246 -6.97 -22.19 -12.98
C GLN A 246 -7.09 -22.65 -14.43
N ASN A 247 -6.41 -21.95 -15.34
CA ASN A 247 -6.16 -22.43 -16.69
C ASN A 247 -4.73 -22.97 -16.77
N ALA A 248 -4.36 -23.58 -17.90
CA ALA A 248 -3.02 -24.17 -18.10
C ALA A 248 -1.85 -23.18 -17.94
N SER A 249 -2.10 -21.86 -17.95
CA SER A 249 -1.05 -20.83 -17.90
C SER A 249 -1.33 -19.66 -16.95
N ASP A 250 -2.58 -19.48 -16.50
CA ASP A 250 -2.98 -18.33 -15.67
C ASP A 250 -3.91 -18.76 -14.54
N ILE A 251 -3.84 -18.02 -13.44
CA ILE A 251 -4.78 -18.10 -12.32
C ILE A 251 -5.56 -16.80 -12.26
N THR A 252 -6.88 -16.88 -12.46
CA THR A 252 -7.79 -15.74 -12.31
C THR A 252 -8.51 -15.82 -10.98
N LEU A 253 -8.38 -14.78 -10.16
CA LEU A 253 -9.18 -14.59 -8.95
C LEU A 253 -10.27 -13.56 -9.24
N SER A 254 -11.53 -13.92 -9.02
CA SER A 254 -12.67 -13.03 -9.16
C SER A 254 -13.53 -13.04 -7.90
N ILE A 255 -14.18 -11.91 -7.63
CA ILE A 255 -15.21 -11.82 -6.60
C ILE A 255 -16.46 -12.54 -7.10
N ASP A 256 -17.02 -13.41 -6.27
CA ASP A 256 -18.28 -14.10 -6.53
C ASP A 256 -19.45 -13.27 -6.01
N SER A 257 -20.16 -12.62 -6.93
CA SER A 257 -21.30 -11.77 -6.59
C SER A 257 -22.54 -12.53 -6.12
N THR A 258 -22.53 -13.86 -6.13
CA THR A 258 -23.59 -14.68 -5.53
C THR A 258 -23.45 -14.76 -4.00
N TYR A 259 -22.24 -14.58 -3.48
CA TYR A 259 -21.95 -14.59 -2.04
C TYR A 259 -21.57 -13.23 -1.48
N THR A 260 -21.10 -12.31 -2.33
CA THR A 260 -20.61 -10.99 -1.92
C THR A 260 -21.30 -9.89 -2.72
N GLN A 261 -21.79 -8.87 -2.05
CA GLN A 261 -22.40 -7.74 -2.74
C GLN A 261 -21.29 -6.85 -3.32
N ARG A 262 -21.34 -6.58 -4.64
CA ARG A 262 -20.51 -5.53 -5.23
C ARG A 262 -20.82 -4.19 -4.58
N ARG A 263 -19.85 -3.26 -4.59
CA ARG A 263 -20.07 -1.91 -4.05
C ARG A 263 -21.37 -1.33 -4.61
N VAL A 264 -22.28 -0.98 -3.72
CA VAL A 264 -23.56 -0.38 -4.08
C VAL A 264 -23.30 1.08 -4.42
N THR A 265 -23.50 1.43 -5.69
CA THR A 265 -23.35 2.81 -6.18
C THR A 265 -24.69 3.42 -6.62
N GLY A 266 -25.75 2.61 -6.69
CA GLY A 266 -27.09 3.09 -6.98
C GLY A 266 -27.70 3.88 -5.81
N THR A 267 -28.43 4.94 -6.13
CA THR A 267 -29.22 5.74 -5.18
C THR A 267 -30.66 5.84 -5.69
N CYS A 268 -31.64 5.86 -4.78
CA CYS A 268 -33.02 6.19 -5.14
C CYS A 268 -33.20 7.71 -5.15
N SER A 269 -33.98 8.20 -6.12
CA SER A 269 -34.45 9.60 -6.14
C SER A 269 -35.29 9.91 -4.90
N ALA A 270 -35.28 11.18 -4.48
CA ALA A 270 -36.08 11.66 -3.35
C ALA A 270 -37.56 11.21 -3.48
N GLY A 271 -38.17 10.81 -2.36
CA GLY A 271 -39.52 10.23 -2.34
C GLY A 271 -39.58 8.74 -2.75
N ASN A 272 -38.44 8.05 -2.88
CA ASN A 272 -38.37 6.61 -3.11
C ASN A 272 -37.40 5.96 -2.11
N PHE A 273 -37.58 4.68 -1.81
CA PHE A 273 -36.69 3.88 -0.97
C PHE A 273 -36.19 2.63 -1.70
N ILE A 274 -35.04 2.10 -1.27
CA ILE A 274 -34.43 0.89 -1.86
C ILE A 274 -35.24 -0.33 -1.42
N THR A 275 -35.71 -1.10 -2.39
CA THR A 275 -36.40 -2.39 -2.16
C THR A 275 -35.52 -3.60 -2.49
N GLY A 276 -34.45 -3.41 -3.25
CA GLY A 276 -33.50 -4.46 -3.57
C GLY A 276 -32.18 -3.90 -4.10
N VAL A 277 -31.12 -4.70 -4.00
CA VAL A 277 -29.82 -4.41 -4.58
C VAL A 277 -29.49 -5.52 -5.56
N ASN A 278 -29.16 -5.16 -6.80
CA ASN A 278 -28.80 -6.11 -7.84
C ASN A 278 -27.34 -6.56 -7.69
N SER A 279 -26.99 -7.70 -8.30
CA SER A 279 -25.64 -8.27 -8.24
C SER A 279 -24.55 -7.34 -8.83
N ASP A 280 -24.95 -6.44 -9.74
CA ASP A 280 -24.07 -5.43 -10.34
C ASP A 280 -23.83 -4.19 -9.45
N GLY A 281 -24.53 -4.07 -8.32
CA GLY A 281 -24.44 -2.92 -7.40
C GLY A 281 -25.42 -1.78 -7.69
N THR A 282 -26.32 -1.93 -8.67
CA THR A 282 -27.47 -1.03 -8.88
C THR A 282 -28.57 -1.30 -7.85
N VAL A 283 -29.45 -0.32 -7.62
CA VAL A 283 -30.55 -0.43 -6.66
C VAL A 283 -31.90 -0.39 -7.36
N THR A 284 -32.83 -1.21 -6.88
CA THR A 284 -34.25 -1.15 -7.27
C THR A 284 -34.99 -0.32 -6.25
N CYS A 285 -35.77 0.65 -6.72
CA CYS A 285 -36.47 1.61 -5.87
C CYS A 285 -37.98 1.41 -5.94
N ALA A 286 -38.67 1.71 -4.86
CA ALA A 286 -40.12 1.89 -4.84
C ALA A 286 -40.47 3.28 -4.30
N ALA A 287 -41.58 3.84 -4.79
CA ALA A 287 -42.10 5.10 -4.29
C ALA A 287 -42.45 4.95 -2.80
N ASP A 288 -42.01 5.92 -2.01
CA ASP A 288 -42.50 6.09 -0.66
C ASP A 288 -43.98 6.48 -0.73
N ALA A 289 -44.84 5.74 -0.03
CA ALA A 289 -46.29 5.97 -0.04
C ALA A 289 -46.70 7.10 0.91
N SER A 290 -45.79 8.03 1.22
CA SER A 290 -46.09 9.17 2.07
C SER A 290 -46.97 10.18 1.32
N GLY A 291 -48.26 10.21 1.69
CA GLY A 291 -49.20 11.28 1.31
C GLY A 291 -50.35 10.93 0.35
N THR A 292 -50.54 9.67 -0.04
CA THR A 292 -51.62 9.28 -0.99
C THR A 292 -52.90 8.77 -0.33
N GLY A 293 -53.14 9.13 0.94
CA GLY A 293 -54.38 8.77 1.60
C GLY A 293 -55.58 9.48 0.97
N THR A 294 -56.67 8.76 0.72
CA THR A 294 -57.91 9.34 0.19
C THR A 294 -58.89 9.59 1.32
N VAL A 295 -59.70 10.65 1.19
CA VAL A 295 -60.94 10.79 1.96
C VAL A 295 -62.00 10.00 1.20
N THR A 296 -62.54 8.96 1.82
CA THR A 296 -63.53 8.07 1.19
C THR A 296 -64.94 8.36 1.67
N SER A 297 -65.10 9.03 2.81
CA SER A 297 -66.41 9.49 3.30
C SER A 297 -66.27 10.73 4.18
N VAL A 298 -67.31 11.58 4.16
CA VAL A 298 -67.51 12.68 5.11
C VAL A 298 -68.92 12.53 5.65
N THR A 299 -69.03 12.23 6.95
CA THR A 299 -70.31 12.04 7.62
C THR A 299 -70.49 13.11 8.67
N ALA A 300 -71.54 13.92 8.53
CA ALA A 300 -71.97 14.86 9.54
C ALA A 300 -72.78 14.12 10.63
N GLY A 301 -72.45 14.38 11.90
CA GLY A 301 -73.25 14.00 13.06
C GLY A 301 -73.65 15.25 13.87
N ASP A 302 -74.48 15.05 14.88
CA ASP A 302 -75.10 16.15 15.65
C ASP A 302 -74.09 17.09 16.35
N THR A 303 -72.86 16.61 16.61
CA THR A 303 -71.80 17.40 17.28
C THR A 303 -70.41 17.26 16.65
N THR A 304 -70.24 16.39 15.65
CA THR A 304 -68.93 16.12 15.04
C THR A 304 -69.04 15.89 13.53
N VAL A 305 -67.95 16.19 12.82
CA VAL A 305 -67.74 15.74 11.43
C VAL A 305 -66.73 14.60 11.47
N THR A 306 -67.14 13.40 11.07
CA THR A 306 -66.23 12.26 10.95
C THR A 306 -65.76 12.13 9.50
N ILE A 307 -64.45 12.10 9.30
CA ILE A 307 -63.83 11.93 7.99
C ILE A 307 -63.22 10.53 7.94
N GLY A 308 -63.73 9.70 7.02
CA GLY A 308 -63.22 8.35 6.81
C GLY A 308 -62.19 8.31 5.69
N GLY A 309 -61.23 7.39 5.78
CA GLY A 309 -60.21 7.19 4.75
C GLY A 309 -58.83 6.87 5.31
N THR A 310 -57.82 6.99 4.46
CA THR A 310 -56.41 6.73 4.79
C THR A 310 -55.55 8.00 4.79
N ALA A 311 -56.16 9.17 4.59
CA ALA A 311 -55.48 10.45 4.70
C ALA A 311 -54.94 10.66 6.13
N ALA A 312 -53.63 10.93 6.24
CA ALA A 312 -52.99 11.15 7.53
C ALA A 312 -53.45 12.47 8.18
N ASP A 313 -53.66 13.52 7.38
CA ASP A 313 -54.06 14.85 7.83
C ASP A 313 -55.12 15.48 6.90
N PRO A 314 -56.39 14.99 6.91
CA PRO A 314 -57.43 15.56 6.07
C PRO A 314 -57.75 17.00 6.52
N THR A 315 -57.66 17.95 5.59
CA THR A 315 -58.04 19.36 5.85
C THR A 315 -59.49 19.58 5.44
N VAL A 316 -60.32 20.08 6.36
CA VAL A 316 -61.68 20.60 6.07
C VAL A 316 -61.65 22.11 6.19
N ALA A 317 -61.83 22.79 5.06
CA ALA A 317 -62.03 24.24 5.04
C ALA A 317 -63.53 24.52 4.87
N VAL A 318 -64.09 25.33 5.76
CA VAL A 318 -65.44 25.89 5.60
C VAL A 318 -65.28 27.37 5.29
N SER A 319 -65.93 27.84 4.20
CA SER A 319 -65.95 29.26 3.87
C SER A 319 -66.85 29.99 4.88
N GLU A 320 -66.37 31.11 5.43
CA GLU A 320 -67.18 31.98 6.29
C GLU A 320 -68.46 32.48 5.59
N ALA A 321 -68.45 32.57 4.25
CA ALA A 321 -69.64 32.93 3.46
C ALA A 321 -70.70 31.83 3.40
N ASN A 322 -70.35 30.58 3.74
CA ASN A 322 -71.25 29.43 3.72
C ASN A 322 -71.66 28.97 5.12
N LEU A 323 -71.19 29.66 6.17
CA LEU A 323 -71.72 29.50 7.52
C LEU A 323 -72.96 30.38 7.63
N ASP A 324 -74.13 29.77 7.43
CA ASP A 324 -75.40 30.41 7.79
C ASP A 324 -75.48 30.48 9.32
N LEU A 325 -74.94 31.56 9.88
CA LEU A 325 -74.88 31.77 11.32
C LEU A 325 -76.28 31.95 11.92
N ASP A 326 -77.30 32.27 11.11
CA ASP A 326 -78.70 32.36 11.53
C ASP A 326 -79.30 30.98 11.84
N ALA A 327 -78.70 29.89 11.33
CA ALA A 327 -79.13 28.52 11.61
C ALA A 327 -78.60 27.96 12.95
N ILE A 328 -77.61 28.62 13.58
CA ILE A 328 -77.09 28.24 14.90
C ILE A 328 -77.98 28.89 15.97
N GLY A 329 -79.14 28.28 16.23
CA GLY A 329 -80.11 28.80 17.20
C GLY A 329 -79.48 29.08 18.57
N GLY A 330 -79.45 30.35 18.97
CA GLY A 330 -79.00 30.79 20.30
C GLY A 330 -78.09 32.01 20.32
N ILE A 331 -77.54 32.42 19.18
CA ILE A 331 -76.85 33.70 19.03
C ILE A 331 -77.78 34.59 18.22
N LEU A 332 -78.06 35.81 18.72
CA LEU A 332 -78.83 36.80 17.97
C LEU A 332 -78.13 37.00 16.63
N GLY A 333 -78.79 36.60 15.53
CA GLY A 333 -78.31 36.88 14.18
C GLY A 333 -77.99 38.37 14.09
N TYR A 334 -76.83 38.69 13.52
CA TYR A 334 -76.33 40.06 13.40
C TYR A 334 -77.37 41.00 12.74
N ASP A 335 -78.27 40.45 11.93
CA ASP A 335 -79.37 41.14 11.25
C ASP A 335 -80.53 41.59 12.18
N GLN A 336 -80.57 41.14 13.44
CA GLN A 336 -81.57 41.55 14.45
C GLN A 336 -81.01 42.52 15.51
N LEU A 337 -79.70 42.83 15.48
CA LEU A 337 -79.04 43.74 16.43
C LEU A 337 -78.95 45.19 15.91
N ALA A 338 -79.42 45.45 14.69
CA ALA A 338 -79.40 46.79 14.09
C ALA A 338 -80.82 47.35 13.90
N ASN A 339 -81.07 48.49 14.58
CA ASN A 339 -82.13 49.48 14.33
C ASN A 339 -83.39 49.40 15.18
N CYS A 340 -83.25 49.31 16.52
CA CYS A 340 -84.17 50.09 17.34
C CYS A 340 -84.03 51.56 16.94
N GLY A 341 -85.16 52.27 16.85
CA GLY A 341 -85.15 53.70 16.54
C GLY A 341 -84.36 54.49 17.58
N ALA A 342 -84.03 55.75 17.26
CA ALA A 342 -83.51 56.66 18.28
C ALA A 342 -84.43 56.67 19.52
N ASP A 343 -83.84 56.71 20.71
CA ASP A 343 -84.52 56.66 22.01
C ASP A 343 -85.29 55.36 22.31
N GLN A 344 -84.95 54.27 21.61
CA GLN A 344 -85.41 52.92 21.91
C GLN A 344 -84.28 51.99 22.35
N ILE A 345 -84.61 51.01 23.17
CA ILE A 345 -83.72 49.93 23.61
C ILE A 345 -84.31 48.57 23.19
N LEU A 346 -83.45 47.59 22.91
CA LEU A 346 -83.89 46.19 22.79
C LEU A 346 -84.26 45.67 24.19
N GLN A 347 -85.51 45.27 24.37
CA GLN A 347 -86.01 44.62 25.58
C GLN A 347 -86.69 43.30 25.23
N GLN A 348 -86.39 42.25 25.99
CA GLN A 348 -87.04 40.96 25.82
C GLN A 348 -88.56 41.10 26.02
N ASN A 349 -89.35 40.46 25.18
CA ASN A 349 -90.80 40.45 25.33
C ASN A 349 -91.21 39.75 26.63
N GLY A 350 -92.39 40.07 27.14
CA GLY A 350 -92.89 39.50 28.41
C GLY A 350 -93.07 37.97 28.39
N SER A 351 -93.08 37.33 27.21
CA SER A 351 -93.11 35.87 27.06
C SER A 351 -91.72 35.22 27.06
N GLY A 352 -90.63 35.99 27.03
CA GLY A 352 -89.26 35.49 26.99
C GLY A 352 -88.85 34.83 25.64
N THR A 353 -89.74 34.85 24.65
CA THR A 353 -89.59 34.14 23.37
C THR A 353 -88.98 35.00 22.27
N GLY A 354 -88.72 36.29 22.53
CA GLY A 354 -88.13 37.19 21.57
C GLY A 354 -87.72 38.53 22.16
N TRP A 355 -87.10 39.36 21.33
CA TRP A 355 -86.68 40.71 21.69
C TRP A 355 -87.48 41.74 20.89
N THR A 356 -87.81 42.87 21.52
CA THR A 356 -88.62 43.96 20.93
C THR A 356 -87.98 45.30 21.24
N CYS A 357 -88.07 46.25 20.33
CA CYS A 357 -87.65 47.62 20.60
C CYS A 357 -88.71 48.34 21.45
N VAL A 358 -88.31 48.89 22.59
CA VAL A 358 -89.17 49.64 23.52
C VAL A 358 -88.60 51.03 23.75
N ALA A 359 -89.44 51.98 24.16
CA ALA A 359 -88.96 53.32 24.53
C ALA A 359 -88.04 53.27 25.76
N GLN A 360 -87.00 54.10 25.77
CA GLN A 360 -86.11 54.26 26.93
C GLN A 360 -86.89 54.83 28.13
N VAL A 361 -86.81 54.17 29.29
CA VAL A 361 -87.33 54.72 30.55
C VAL A 361 -86.29 55.69 31.11
N VAL A 362 -86.66 56.96 31.26
CA VAL A 362 -85.79 58.00 31.85
C VAL A 362 -85.93 57.94 33.37
N ASP A 363 -84.81 57.81 34.10
CA ASP A 363 -84.78 57.89 35.57
C ASP A 363 -85.13 59.31 36.04
N THR A 364 -85.98 59.43 37.06
CA THR A 364 -86.39 60.73 37.62
C THR A 364 -85.91 60.84 39.07
N ASP A 365 -84.82 61.58 39.27
CA ASP A 365 -84.24 61.83 40.59
C ASP A 365 -85.25 62.46 41.56
N THR A 366 -85.36 61.93 42.79
CA THR A 366 -86.26 62.45 43.83
C THR A 366 -85.57 63.52 44.69
N THR A 367 -86.16 64.71 44.81
CA THR A 367 -85.65 65.82 45.65
C THR A 367 -86.30 65.86 47.05
N TYR A 368 -85.50 66.06 48.11
CA TYR A 368 -85.96 66.20 49.51
C TYR A 368 -85.92 67.65 50.01
N SER A 369 -86.67 67.99 51.06
CA SER A 369 -86.65 69.29 51.76
C SER A 369 -86.59 69.08 53.28
N ALA A 370 -85.79 69.89 53.99
CA ALA A 370 -85.71 69.79 55.45
C ALA A 370 -86.90 70.48 56.15
N GLY A 371 -87.39 69.86 57.23
CA GLY A 371 -88.39 70.44 58.13
C GLY A 371 -87.77 71.24 59.28
N SER A 372 -88.60 71.94 60.08
CA SER A 372 -88.13 72.77 61.20
C SER A 372 -87.22 72.02 62.17
N GLY A 373 -86.09 72.64 62.54
CA GLY A 373 -85.08 72.04 63.42
C GLY A 373 -83.99 71.24 62.69
N LEU A 374 -84.13 71.06 61.37
CA LEU A 374 -83.11 70.50 60.49
C LEU A 374 -82.83 71.46 59.33
N ASP A 375 -81.57 71.57 58.94
CA ASP A 375 -81.11 72.20 57.71
C ASP A 375 -80.64 71.11 56.75
N LEU A 376 -81.05 71.19 55.48
CA LEU A 376 -80.49 70.39 54.39
C LEU A 376 -79.72 71.32 53.44
N THR A 377 -78.40 71.19 53.43
CA THR A 377 -77.54 71.92 52.49
C THR A 377 -76.82 70.92 51.60
N GLY A 378 -77.10 70.95 50.29
CA GLY A 378 -76.64 69.91 49.37
C GLY A 378 -77.23 68.55 49.75
N THR A 379 -76.37 67.61 50.14
CA THR A 379 -76.73 66.25 50.59
C THR A 379 -76.59 66.04 52.10
N THR A 380 -76.28 67.09 52.86
CA THR A 380 -76.02 66.98 54.30
C THR A 380 -77.18 67.55 55.11
N PHE A 381 -77.75 66.73 55.99
CA PHE A 381 -78.67 67.17 57.03
C PHE A 381 -77.88 67.60 58.27
N SER A 382 -78.28 68.72 58.87
CA SER A 382 -77.65 69.29 60.06
C SER A 382 -78.70 69.90 60.98
N ILE A 383 -78.34 70.20 62.23
CA ILE A 383 -79.17 71.00 63.15
C ILE A 383 -78.56 72.41 63.17
N PRO A 384 -79.33 73.47 62.84
CA PRO A 384 -78.81 74.84 62.86
C PRO A 384 -78.50 75.30 64.30
N ALA A 385 -77.71 76.37 64.44
CA ALA A 385 -77.46 76.99 65.74
C ALA A 385 -78.77 77.42 66.38
N ASP A 386 -78.95 77.14 67.68
CA ASP A 386 -80.22 77.28 68.41
C ASP A 386 -81.40 76.53 67.78
N GLY A 387 -81.14 75.58 66.87
CA GLY A 387 -82.13 74.85 66.09
C GLY A 387 -83.00 73.91 66.91
N VAL A 388 -82.55 73.53 68.12
CA VAL A 388 -83.37 72.81 69.10
C VAL A 388 -83.97 73.81 70.07
N VAL A 389 -85.19 74.26 69.74
CA VAL A 389 -85.99 75.12 70.63
C VAL A 389 -86.80 74.26 71.61
N ASN A 390 -87.29 74.87 72.70
CA ASN A 390 -88.01 74.16 73.78
C ASN A 390 -89.17 73.28 73.31
N THR A 391 -89.82 73.60 72.18
CA THR A 391 -90.91 72.78 71.63
C THR A 391 -90.42 71.46 70.99
N MET A 392 -89.12 71.33 70.72
CA MET A 392 -88.47 70.15 70.13
C MET A 392 -87.82 69.24 71.18
N ILE A 393 -87.81 69.64 72.46
CA ILE A 393 -87.37 68.82 73.59
C ILE A 393 -88.61 68.28 74.29
N ALA A 394 -88.83 66.97 74.25
CA ALA A 394 -89.96 66.34 74.91
C ALA A 394 -89.86 66.43 76.45
N ASP A 395 -91.00 66.48 77.14
CA ASP A 395 -91.04 66.46 78.62
C ASP A 395 -90.37 65.17 79.15
N GLY A 396 -89.48 65.31 80.14
CA GLY A 396 -88.65 64.21 80.62
C GLY A 396 -87.44 63.84 79.74
N ALA A 397 -87.11 64.56 78.66
CA ALA A 397 -85.88 64.29 77.91
C ALA A 397 -84.59 64.61 78.71
N ILE A 398 -84.70 65.39 79.79
CA ILE A 398 -83.63 65.66 80.76
C ILE A 398 -84.05 65.09 82.12
N ASP A 399 -84.04 63.75 82.26
CA ASP A 399 -84.56 63.03 83.44
C ASP A 399 -83.49 62.60 84.46
N SER A 400 -82.22 62.98 84.27
CA SER A 400 -81.19 62.67 85.27
C SER A 400 -81.18 63.70 86.39
N LEU A 401 -82.20 63.67 87.24
CA LEU A 401 -82.27 64.44 88.49
C LEU A 401 -81.04 64.16 89.38
N ALA A 402 -80.41 62.99 89.22
CA ALA A 402 -79.17 62.60 89.87
C ALA A 402 -77.94 63.37 89.35
N GLN A 403 -77.83 63.64 88.04
CA GLN A 403 -76.75 64.48 87.48
C GLN A 403 -76.96 65.96 87.82
N LEU A 404 -78.22 66.41 87.91
CA LEU A 404 -78.55 67.78 88.32
C LEU A 404 -78.29 68.03 89.82
N ALA A 405 -78.56 67.03 90.67
CA ALA A 405 -78.24 67.08 92.11
C ALA A 405 -76.72 66.95 92.38
N ALA A 406 -75.96 66.25 91.54
CA ALA A 406 -74.50 66.14 91.64
C ALA A 406 -73.75 67.46 91.37
N MET A 407 -74.42 68.46 90.79
CA MET A 407 -73.85 69.81 90.58
C MET A 407 -73.97 70.74 91.81
N GLY A 408 -74.42 70.22 92.96
CA GLY A 408 -74.26 70.86 94.27
C GLY A 408 -75.28 71.94 94.64
N CYS A 409 -76.35 72.11 93.85
CA CYS A 409 -77.42 73.06 94.19
C CYS A 409 -78.36 72.51 95.28
N THR A 410 -78.65 73.31 96.30
CA THR A 410 -79.69 72.97 97.31
C THR A 410 -80.98 73.75 97.05
N GLY A 411 -82.08 73.36 97.71
CA GLY A 411 -83.42 73.91 97.46
C GLY A 411 -83.46 75.44 97.42
N ASN A 412 -84.16 75.99 96.42
CA ASN A 412 -84.23 77.41 96.03
C ASN A 412 -83.01 78.01 95.29
N GLN A 413 -82.14 77.20 94.68
CA GLN A 413 -81.14 77.67 93.72
C GLN A 413 -81.53 77.34 92.27
N VAL A 414 -81.24 78.24 91.33
CA VAL A 414 -81.39 78.04 89.87
C VAL A 414 -80.01 77.81 89.26
N LEU A 415 -79.85 76.74 88.48
CA LEU A 415 -78.64 76.53 87.68
C LEU A 415 -78.59 77.58 86.57
N GLN A 416 -77.63 78.50 86.69
CA GLN A 416 -77.29 79.44 85.64
C GLN A 416 -75.98 78.99 85.00
N ARG A 417 -75.91 79.07 83.67
CA ARG A 417 -74.71 78.75 82.90
C ARG A 417 -73.54 79.60 83.40
N ASN A 418 -72.41 78.98 83.71
CA ASN A 418 -71.24 79.68 84.25
C ASN A 418 -70.75 80.72 83.24
N ALA A 419 -70.40 81.93 83.70
CA ALA A 419 -70.00 83.05 82.84
C ALA A 419 -68.63 82.86 82.15
N GLY A 420 -67.95 81.73 82.37
CA GLY A 420 -66.78 81.25 81.64
C GLY A 420 -67.18 80.31 80.51
N ASN A 421 -67.33 80.90 79.34
CA ASN A 421 -67.94 80.44 78.08
C ASN A 421 -67.17 79.29 77.36
N THR A 422 -67.69 78.05 77.38
CA THR A 422 -67.60 76.99 76.34
C THR A 422 -68.49 75.83 76.75
#